data_AF-A0A535FZF2-F1
#
_entry.id   AF-A0A535FZF2-F1
#
_cell.length_a   1.000
_cell.length_b   1.000
_cell.length_c   1.000
_cell.angle_alpha   90.00
_cell.angle_beta   90.00
_cell.angle_gamma   90.00
#
_symmetry.space_group_name_H-M   'P 1'
#
loop_
_entity.id
_entity.type
_entity.pdbx_description
1 polymer ?
#
loop_
_entity_poly.entity_id
_entity_poly.type
_entity_poly.pdbx_seq_one_letter_code
_entity_poly.pdbx_strand_id
1 'polypeptide(L)'
;MITASYSVAFFAVAALCSWIIATIDGQAASWPAAIDILKAVGASWLIFSCWSLLGMAFGYLFRQSAMAIGIGLAYLFVIEGILFRVLNGFDASWVSTVEKFFAGQNATALLGSFGRAFPAPGAAPPLVSAGEAVLVLAVYTAVFAAASALVVRARDVT
;
A
#
# COMPACT_ATOMS: atom_id res chain seq x y z
N MET A 1 -11.26 11.94 2.13
CA MET A 1 -10.94 13.15 1.34
C MET A 1 -9.47 13.49 1.34
N ILE A 2 -8.82 13.60 2.51
CA ILE A 2 -7.37 13.93 2.62
C ILE A 2 -6.47 12.93 1.87
N THR A 3 -6.71 11.62 2.01
CA THR A 3 -5.90 10.60 1.32
C THR A 3 -6.04 10.68 -0.20
N ALA A 4 -7.25 10.97 -0.70
CA ALA A 4 -7.50 11.10 -2.14
C ALA A 4 -6.78 12.32 -2.74
N SER A 5 -6.87 13.48 -2.10
CA SER A 5 -6.14 14.68 -2.55
C SER A 5 -4.64 14.49 -2.54
N TYR A 6 -4.11 13.81 -1.51
CA TYR A 6 -2.68 13.51 -1.42
C TYR A 6 -2.23 12.57 -2.54
N SER A 7 -2.97 11.49 -2.80
CA SER A 7 -2.64 10.55 -3.88
C SER A 7 -2.64 11.21 -5.25
N VAL A 8 -3.63 12.07 -5.53
CA VAL A 8 -3.67 12.83 -6.79
C VAL A 8 -2.49 13.80 -6.90
N ALA A 9 -2.19 14.55 -5.85
CA ALA A 9 -1.05 15.48 -5.84
C ALA A 9 0.28 14.75 -6.03
N PHE A 10 0.48 13.64 -5.32
CA PHE A 10 1.68 12.81 -5.41
C PHE A 10 1.84 12.23 -6.82
N PHE A 11 0.75 11.71 -7.40
CA PHE A 11 0.74 11.19 -8.76
C PHE A 11 1.06 12.29 -9.79
N ALA A 12 0.48 13.48 -9.64
CA ALA A 12 0.71 14.61 -10.54
C ALA A 12 2.18 15.07 -10.51
N VAL A 13 2.78 15.16 -9.31
CA VAL A 13 4.20 15.51 -9.17
C VAL A 13 5.10 14.43 -9.77
N ALA A 14 4.82 13.15 -9.50
CA ALA A 14 5.57 12.04 -10.08
C ALA A 14 5.50 12.02 -11.61
N ALA A 15 4.31 12.24 -12.18
CA ALA A 15 4.11 12.34 -13.63
C ALA A 15 4.86 13.54 -14.23
N LEU A 16 4.85 14.70 -13.56
CA LEU A 16 5.58 15.88 -13.98
C LEU A 16 7.09 15.64 -13.98
N CYS A 17 7.64 15.08 -12.91
CA CYS A 17 9.06 14.72 -12.84
C CYS A 17 9.44 13.72 -13.94
N SER A 18 8.62 12.68 -14.13
CA SER A 18 8.84 11.69 -15.20
C SER A 18 8.82 12.33 -16.59
N TRP A 19 7.91 13.27 -16.83
CA TRP A 19 7.80 13.98 -18.10
C TRP A 19 9.00 14.92 -18.35
N ILE A 20 9.47 15.62 -17.32
CA ILE A 20 10.67 16.47 -17.39
C ILE A 20 11.88 15.61 -17.77
N ILE A 21 12.08 14.48 -17.10
CA ILE A 21 13.21 13.57 -17.38
C ILE A 21 13.12 13.03 -18.82
N ALA A 22 11.96 12.53 -19.24
CA ALA A 22 11.78 12.02 -20.61
C ALA A 22 12.07 13.08 -21.67
N THR A 23 11.70 14.34 -21.41
CA THR A 23 11.97 15.46 -22.31
C THR A 23 13.46 15.79 -22.38
N ILE A 24 14.18 15.73 -21.26
CA ILE A 24 15.64 15.93 -21.21
C ILE A 24 16.38 14.80 -21.95
N ASP A 25 15.93 13.55 -21.80
CA ASP A 25 16.53 12.37 -22.42
C ASP A 25 16.15 12.21 -23.91
N GLY A 26 15.33 13.12 -24.46
CA GLY A 26 14.85 13.08 -25.84
C GLY A 26 13.96 11.87 -26.16
N GLN A 27 13.40 11.23 -25.14
CA GLN A 27 12.54 10.06 -25.28
C GLN A 27 11.09 10.48 -25.53
N ALA A 28 10.38 9.72 -26.36
CA ALA A 28 8.98 9.98 -26.62
C ALA A 28 8.15 9.67 -25.35
N ALA A 29 7.57 10.70 -24.73
CA ALA A 29 6.63 10.56 -23.64
C ALA A 29 5.26 10.08 -24.18
N SER A 30 5.11 8.78 -24.41
CA SER A 30 3.82 8.18 -24.74
C SER A 30 2.94 8.16 -23.50
N TRP A 31 1.83 8.89 -23.53
CA TRP A 31 0.88 8.91 -22.42
C TRP A 31 0.02 7.64 -22.42
N PRO A 32 -0.13 6.96 -21.26
CA PRO A 32 -1.06 5.85 -21.12
C PRO A 32 -2.51 6.27 -21.34
N ALA A 33 -3.40 5.32 -21.60
CA ALA A 33 -4.82 5.59 -21.67
C ALA A 33 -5.34 6.18 -20.34
N ALA A 34 -6.29 7.12 -20.40
CA ALA A 34 -6.83 7.78 -19.22
C ALA A 34 -7.41 6.80 -18.18
N ILE A 35 -7.92 5.65 -18.64
CA ILE A 35 -8.42 4.59 -17.77
C ILE A 35 -7.32 3.94 -16.92
N ASP A 36 -6.11 3.80 -17.46
CA ASP A 36 -4.99 3.20 -16.74
C ASP A 36 -4.41 4.18 -15.72
N ILE A 37 -4.40 5.48 -16.06
CA ILE A 37 -4.10 6.56 -15.11
C ILE A 37 -5.09 6.52 -13.94
N LEU A 38 -6.39 6.43 -14.23
CA LEU A 38 -7.42 6.38 -13.19
C LEU A 38 -7.28 5.14 -12.30
N LYS A 39 -6.96 3.97 -12.87
CA LYS A 39 -6.67 2.75 -12.11
C LYS A 39 -5.44 2.92 -11.22
N ALA A 40 -4.36 3.52 -11.71
CA ALA A 40 -3.15 3.75 -10.93
C ALA A 40 -3.38 4.73 -9.77
N VAL A 41 -4.11 5.82 -10.02
CA VAL A 41 -4.53 6.76 -8.97
C VAL A 41 -5.43 6.06 -7.95
N GLY A 42 -6.40 5.26 -8.40
CA GLY A 42 -7.27 4.48 -7.51
C GLY A 42 -6.49 3.46 -6.65
N ALA A 43 -5.54 2.76 -7.24
CA ALA A 43 -4.69 1.80 -6.54
C ALA A 43 -3.81 2.48 -5.48
N SER A 44 -3.14 3.58 -5.84
CA SER A 44 -2.34 4.35 -4.89
C SER A 44 -3.19 4.90 -3.74
N TRP A 45 -4.37 5.42 -4.05
CA TRP A 45 -5.32 5.91 -3.04
C TRP A 45 -5.80 4.81 -2.10
N LEU A 46 -6.11 3.62 -2.62
CA LEU A 46 -6.54 2.48 -1.82
C LEU A 46 -5.42 2.04 -0.85
N ILE A 47 -4.18 1.93 -1.35
CA ILE A 47 -3.01 1.60 -0.54
C ILE A 47 -2.81 2.66 0.56
N PHE A 48 -2.78 3.95 0.21
CA PHE A 48 -2.62 5.02 1.19
C PHE A 48 -3.75 5.03 2.23
N SER A 49 -4.99 4.78 1.81
CA SER A 49 -6.14 4.76 2.72
C SER A 49 -6.06 3.60 3.70
N CYS A 50 -5.67 2.40 3.24
CA CYS A 50 -5.46 1.24 4.10
C CYS A 50 -4.44 1.53 5.21
N TRP A 51 -3.26 2.05 4.84
CA TRP A 51 -2.20 2.38 5.81
C TRP A 51 -2.57 3.54 6.74
N SER A 52 -3.24 4.57 6.21
CA SER A 52 -3.69 5.71 7.02
C SER A 52 -4.70 5.28 8.08
N LEU A 53 -5.63 4.39 7.72
CA LEU A 53 -6.64 3.88 8.65
C LEU A 53 -6.05 2.94 9.69
N LEU A 54 -5.03 2.16 9.33
CA LEU A 54 -4.27 1.37 10.31
C LEU A 54 -3.62 2.28 11.36
N GLY A 55 -2.91 3.34 10.91
CA GLY A 55 -2.30 4.32 11.81
C GLY A 55 -3.32 5.04 12.68
N MET A 56 -4.47 5.40 12.10
CA MET A 56 -5.59 6.01 12.82
C MET A 56 -6.17 5.07 13.88
N ALA A 57 -6.37 3.79 13.54
CA ALA A 57 -6.86 2.78 14.48
C ALA A 57 -5.92 2.65 15.68
N PHE A 58 -4.60 2.59 15.46
CA PHE A 58 -3.63 2.59 16.55
C PHE A 58 -3.64 3.89 17.35
N GLY A 59 -3.73 5.05 16.68
CA GLY A 59 -3.82 6.35 17.35
C GLY A 59 -5.02 6.43 18.30
N TYR A 60 -6.19 5.99 17.84
CA TYR A 60 -7.40 5.95 18.67
C TYR A 60 -7.29 4.91 19.79
N LEU A 61 -6.75 3.72 19.51
CA LEU A 61 -6.61 2.67 20.51
C LEU A 61 -5.68 3.11 21.65
N PHE A 62 -4.47 3.55 21.32
CA PHE A 62 -3.40 3.84 22.30
C PHE A 62 -3.40 5.27 22.84
N ARG A 63 -4.21 6.19 22.28
CA ARG A 63 -4.35 7.59 22.73
C ARG A 63 -3.06 8.41 22.65
N GLN A 64 -2.05 7.93 21.93
CA GLN A 64 -0.77 8.62 21.75
C GLN A 64 -0.29 8.45 20.32
N SER A 65 -0.03 9.57 19.64
CA SER A 65 0.49 9.57 18.26
C SER A 65 1.87 8.93 18.17
N ALA A 66 2.73 9.14 19.17
CA ALA A 66 4.06 8.55 19.24
C ALA A 66 4.01 7.00 19.27
N MET A 67 3.11 6.43 20.08
CA MET A 67 2.93 4.97 20.16
C MET A 67 2.38 4.39 18.86
N ALA A 68 1.42 5.08 18.23
CA ALA A 68 0.87 4.63 16.95
C ALA A 68 1.93 4.56 15.84
N ILE A 69 2.81 5.56 15.77
CA ILE A 69 3.93 5.57 14.83
C ILE A 69 4.93 4.46 15.17
N GLY A 70 5.32 4.34 16.45
CA GLY A 70 6.29 3.33 16.88
C GLY A 70 5.82 1.90 16.57
N ILE A 71 4.56 1.58 16.87
CA ILE A 71 3.97 0.26 16.59
C ILE A 71 3.79 0.04 15.09
N GLY A 72 3.35 1.06 14.34
CA GLY A 72 3.21 0.95 12.88
C GLY A 72 4.55 0.66 12.18
N LEU A 73 5.62 1.34 12.61
CA LEU A 73 6.97 1.09 12.08
C LEU A 73 7.50 -0.28 12.51
N ALA A 74 7.29 -0.67 13.78
CA ALA A 74 7.67 -2.01 14.25
C ALA A 74 6.98 -3.11 13.44
N TYR A 75 5.69 -2.96 13.15
CA TYR A 75 4.95 -3.88 12.30
C TYR A 75 5.56 -3.97 10.89
N LEU A 76 5.74 -2.84 10.21
CA LEU A 76 6.28 -2.82 8.85
C LEU A 76 7.68 -3.44 8.76
N PHE A 77 8.58 -3.06 9.67
CA PHE A 77 9.97 -3.52 9.59
C PHE A 77 10.17 -4.92 10.14
N VAL A 78 9.57 -5.25 11.29
CA VAL A 78 9.83 -6.53 11.95
C VAL A 78 8.99 -7.63 11.32
N ILE A 79 7.68 -7.41 11.16
CA ILE A 79 6.77 -8.44 10.64
C ILE A 79 6.88 -8.54 9.12
N GLU A 80 6.67 -7.44 8.40
CA GLU A 80 6.66 -7.53 6.94
C GLU A 80 8.07 -7.49 6.32
N GLY A 81 9.00 -6.75 6.93
CA GLY A 81 10.35 -6.55 6.40
C GLY A 81 11.35 -7.67 6.73
N ILE A 82 11.42 -8.08 8.00
CA ILE A 82 12.43 -9.03 8.49
C ILE A 82 11.86 -10.45 8.53
N LEU A 83 10.72 -10.65 9.20
CA LEU A 83 10.18 -11.99 9.45
C LEU A 83 9.91 -12.73 8.13
N PHE A 84 9.19 -12.13 7.18
CA PHE A 84 8.93 -12.74 5.88
C PHE A 84 10.19 -12.98 5.05
N ARG A 85 11.16 -12.06 5.10
CA ARG A 85 12.43 -12.24 4.40
C ARG A 85 13.22 -13.42 4.94
N VAL A 86 13.27 -13.57 6.26
CA VAL A 86 13.95 -14.67 6.93
C VAL A 86 13.22 -15.99 6.68
N LEU A 87 11.90 -16.01 6.84
CA LEU A 87 11.06 -17.20 6.65
C LEU A 87 11.11 -17.73 5.21
N ASN A 88 11.10 -16.85 4.21
CA ASN A 88 11.30 -17.26 2.81
C ASN A 88 12.69 -17.85 2.55
N GLY A 89 13.71 -17.47 3.33
CA GLY A 89 15.05 -18.05 3.24
C GLY A 89 15.14 -19.51 3.70
N PHE A 90 14.13 -20.04 4.38
CA PHE A 90 14.07 -21.43 4.86
C PHE A 90 13.22 -22.36 3.98
N ASP A 91 12.84 -21.93 2.76
CA ASP A 91 11.97 -22.68 1.83
C ASP A 91 10.66 -23.18 2.47
N ALA A 92 10.15 -22.43 3.44
CA ALA A 92 8.93 -22.76 4.14
C ALA A 92 7.71 -22.46 3.25
N SER A 93 7.27 -23.45 2.48
CA SER A 93 6.18 -23.32 1.49
C SER A 93 4.86 -22.76 2.05
N TRP A 94 4.56 -22.99 3.34
CA TRP A 94 3.39 -22.45 4.02
C TRP A 94 3.43 -20.92 4.21
N VAL A 95 4.62 -20.32 4.25
CA VAL A 95 4.82 -18.87 4.45
C VAL A 95 4.19 -18.09 3.30
N SER A 96 4.39 -18.57 2.08
CA SER A 96 3.75 -18.02 0.88
C SER A 96 2.22 -18.06 0.92
N THR A 97 1.60 -18.93 1.73
CA THR A 97 0.14 -18.97 1.89
C THR A 97 -0.33 -17.91 2.89
N VAL A 98 0.44 -17.68 3.95
CA VAL A 98 0.12 -16.68 4.97
C VAL A 98 0.39 -15.26 4.45
N GLU A 99 1.48 -15.06 3.73
CA GLU A 99 1.88 -13.77 3.16
C GLU A 99 0.82 -13.15 2.25
N LYS A 100 0.04 -13.97 1.55
CA LYS A 100 -1.06 -13.52 0.67
C LYS A 100 -2.16 -12.77 1.43
N PHE A 101 -2.27 -12.96 2.73
CA PHE A 101 -3.25 -12.24 3.55
C PHE A 101 -2.70 -10.91 4.06
N PHE A 102 -1.40 -10.63 3.94
CA PHE A 102 -0.82 -9.41 4.51
C PHE A 102 -1.02 -8.20 3.62
N ALA A 103 -1.38 -7.06 4.23
CA ALA A 103 -1.68 -5.84 3.51
C ALA A 103 -0.48 -5.34 2.68
N GLY A 104 0.76 -5.47 3.17
CA GLY A 104 1.94 -5.05 2.41
C GLY A 104 2.26 -5.92 1.21
N GLN A 105 2.03 -7.22 1.28
CA GLN A 105 2.21 -8.11 0.13
C GLN A 105 1.20 -7.81 -0.97
N ASN A 106 -0.07 -7.60 -0.59
CA ASN A 106 -1.12 -7.19 -1.52
C ASN A 106 -0.85 -5.80 -2.10
N ALA A 107 -0.38 -4.84 -1.30
CA ALA A 107 0.03 -3.52 -1.80
C ALA A 107 1.16 -3.61 -2.81
N THR A 108 2.18 -4.43 -2.54
CA THR A 108 3.32 -4.64 -3.44
C THR A 108 2.90 -5.34 -4.74
N ALA A 109 2.04 -6.35 -4.65
CA ALA A 109 1.50 -7.05 -5.81
C ALA A 109 0.64 -6.13 -6.69
N LEU A 110 -0.19 -5.28 -6.06
CA LEU A 110 -0.99 -4.29 -6.78
C LEU A 110 -0.11 -3.26 -7.50
N LEU A 111 0.94 -2.75 -6.85
CA LEU A 111 1.91 -1.85 -7.49
C LEU A 111 2.64 -2.53 -8.65
N GLY A 112 3.05 -3.79 -8.47
CA GLY A 112 3.72 -4.57 -9.51
C GLY A 112 2.85 -4.84 -10.76
N SER A 113 1.53 -4.75 -10.64
CA SER A 113 0.60 -4.97 -11.76
C SER A 113 0.64 -3.87 -12.82
N PHE A 114 1.08 -2.66 -12.46
CA PHE A 114 1.22 -1.53 -13.39
C PHE A 114 2.55 -1.55 -14.16
N GLY A 115 3.39 -2.57 -13.94
CA GLY A 115 4.72 -2.69 -14.52
C GLY A 115 5.81 -2.09 -13.63
N ARG A 116 7.07 -2.27 -14.05
CA ARG A 116 8.24 -1.74 -13.34
C ARG A 116 8.93 -0.72 -14.22
N ALA A 117 9.20 0.47 -13.65
CA ALA A 117 9.98 1.51 -14.31
C ALA A 117 11.43 1.08 -14.58
N PHE A 118 11.96 0.17 -13.75
CA PHE A 118 13.32 -0.37 -13.88
C PHE A 118 13.29 -1.90 -13.99
N PRO A 119 14.05 -2.50 -14.92
CA PRO A 119 14.22 -3.95 -14.97
C PRO A 119 14.78 -4.46 -13.65
N ALA A 120 14.15 -5.48 -13.08
CA ALA A 120 14.61 -6.16 -11.86
C ALA A 120 14.86 -7.64 -12.18
N PRO A 121 16.03 -8.00 -12.72
CA PRO A 121 16.37 -9.39 -13.02
C PRO A 121 16.29 -10.24 -11.76
N GLY A 122 15.57 -11.36 -11.82
CA GLY A 122 15.37 -12.25 -10.66
C GLY A 122 14.29 -11.81 -9.68
N ALA A 123 13.51 -10.76 -9.98
CA ALA A 123 12.36 -10.42 -9.16
C ALA A 123 11.33 -11.56 -9.17
N ALA A 124 10.97 -12.03 -7.98
CA ALA A 124 9.93 -13.04 -7.82
C ALA A 124 8.61 -12.56 -8.47
N PRO A 125 7.87 -13.47 -9.14
CA PRO A 125 6.54 -13.14 -9.64
C PRO A 125 5.62 -12.73 -8.48
N PRO A 126 4.63 -11.85 -8.73
CA PRO A 126 3.66 -11.46 -7.70
C PRO A 126 3.00 -12.70 -7.08
N LEU A 127 2.93 -12.73 -5.75
CA LEU A 127 2.32 -13.82 -4.99
C LEU A 127 0.79 -13.92 -5.17
N VAL A 128 0.14 -12.80 -5.50
CA VAL A 128 -1.31 -12.66 -5.68
C VAL A 128 -1.63 -11.89 -6.95
N SER A 129 -2.83 -12.11 -7.48
CA SER A 129 -3.34 -11.36 -8.64
C SER A 129 -3.72 -9.92 -8.25
N ALA A 130 -3.73 -9.00 -9.23
CA ALA A 130 -4.11 -7.61 -8.98
C ALA A 130 -5.55 -7.46 -8.45
N GLY A 131 -6.48 -8.28 -8.94
CA GLY A 131 -7.88 -8.27 -8.48
C GLY A 131 -8.01 -8.74 -7.03
N GLU A 132 -7.31 -9.81 -6.67
CA GLU A 132 -7.25 -10.32 -5.29
C GLU A 132 -6.63 -9.27 -4.35
N ALA A 133 -5.55 -8.63 -4.77
CA ALA A 133 -4.89 -7.58 -4.00
C ALA A 133 -5.81 -6.39 -3.71
N VAL A 134 -6.60 -5.94 -4.71
CA VAL A 134 -7.60 -4.88 -4.52
C VAL A 134 -8.64 -5.30 -3.50
N LEU A 135 -9.15 -6.54 -3.59
CA LEU A 135 -10.19 -7.04 -2.69
C LEU A 135 -9.68 -7.13 -1.25
N VAL A 136 -8.49 -7.68 -1.03
CA VAL A 136 -7.88 -7.79 0.30
C VAL A 136 -7.65 -6.40 0.90
N LEU A 137 -7.09 -5.47 0.14
CA LEU A 137 -6.87 -4.10 0.61
C LEU A 137 -8.18 -3.35 0.91
N ALA A 138 -9.23 -3.57 0.11
CA ALA A 138 -10.55 -3.00 0.36
C ALA A 138 -11.16 -3.54 1.66
N VAL A 139 -11.03 -4.86 1.91
CA VAL A 139 -11.48 -5.48 3.16
C VAL A 139 -10.71 -4.91 4.36
N TYR A 140 -9.37 -4.82 4.30
CA TYR A 140 -8.59 -4.21 5.37
C TYR A 140 -8.97 -2.76 5.63
N THR A 141 -9.15 -1.97 4.56
CA THR A 141 -9.60 -0.58 4.66
C THR A 141 -10.94 -0.49 5.39
N ALA A 142 -11.90 -1.34 5.03
CA ALA A 142 -13.20 -1.38 5.69
C ALA A 142 -13.10 -1.81 7.17
N VAL A 143 -12.30 -2.82 7.48
CA VAL A 143 -12.07 -3.31 8.85
C VAL A 143 -11.42 -2.22 9.71
N PHE A 144 -10.37 -1.54 9.23
CA PHE A 144 -9.71 -0.49 9.99
C PHE A 144 -10.58 0.76 10.17
N ALA A 145 -11.38 1.11 9.17
CA ALA A 145 -12.40 2.16 9.30
C ALA A 145 -13.44 1.80 10.36
N ALA A 146 -13.97 0.58 10.32
CA ALA A 146 -14.94 0.10 11.30
C ALA A 146 -14.35 0.04 12.71
N ALA A 147 -13.14 -0.50 12.87
CA ALA A 147 -12.45 -0.54 14.16
C ALA A 147 -12.23 0.88 14.72
N SER A 148 -11.75 1.80 13.89
CA SER A 148 -11.57 3.21 14.27
C SER A 148 -12.88 3.85 14.71
N ALA A 149 -13.95 3.68 13.92
CA ALA A 149 -15.27 4.22 14.22
C ALA A 149 -15.89 3.63 15.49
N LEU A 150 -15.73 2.32 15.71
CA LEU A 150 -16.21 1.64 16.92
C LEU A 150 -15.46 2.11 18.17
N VAL A 151 -14.13 2.28 18.09
CA VAL A 151 -13.33 2.79 19.22
C VAL A 151 -13.72 4.21 19.57
N VAL A 152 -13.95 5.08 18.57
CA VAL A 152 -14.42 6.45 18.80
C VAL A 152 -15.82 6.42 19.41
N ARG A 153 -16.76 5.70 18.80
CA ARG A 153 -18.15 5.62 19.26
C ARG A 153 -18.26 5.04 20.67
N ALA A 154 -17.51 3.99 21.00
CA ALA A 154 -17.54 3.39 22.34
C ALA A 154 -17.02 4.35 23.43
N ARG A 155 -16.23 5.36 23.04
CA ARG A 155 -15.67 6.36 23.95
C ARG A 155 -16.52 7.61 24.08
N ASP A 156 -17.29 7.95 23.05
CA ASP A 156 -18.22 9.08 23.12
C ASP A 156 -19.40 8.83 24.08
N VAL A 157 -19.64 7.57 24.50
CA VAL A 157 -20.75 7.20 25.40
C VAL A 157 -20.36 7.17 26.90
N THR A 158 -19.10 7.46 27.23
CA THR A 158 -18.57 7.46 28.62
C THR A 158 -18.04 8.84 29.00
#